data_AF-A0A084G272-F1
#
_entry.id   AF-A0A084G272-F1
#
_cell.length_a   1.000
_cell.length_b   1.000
_cell.length_c   1.000
_cell.angle_alpha   90.00
_cell.angle_beta   90.00
_cell.angle_gamma   90.00
#
_symmetry.space_group_name_H-M   'P 1'
#
loop_
_entity.id
_entity.type
_entity.pdbx_description
1 polymer ?
#
loop_
_entity_poly.entity_id
_entity_poly.type
_entity_poly.pdbx_seq_one_letter_code
_entity_poly.pdbx_strand_id
1 'polypeptide(L)'
;MPRFLAPATPSELLAYIVTHQTSEEQPAQADAGRPSSSQEQRTRVLKALVSAPLYQTAVAKHIRVLFMPTVSHLRAYLSVFSPSDSKVPAPPSYAASESRYSTPLLLLYGFLDAHRDTSEWNAQGISCTASILVDAAYRTSYTPIVVEPKGDDGHPELDILLSESVPLLGGATTGEGVWSGRTVDVRQILGRWFKFYDGPLS
;
A
#
# COMPACT_ATOMS: atom_id res chain seq x y z
N MET A 1 1.42 11.68 1.71
CA MET A 1 2.56 11.68 0.76
C MET A 1 2.69 10.28 0.19
N PRO A 2 2.95 10.10 -1.13
CA PRO A 2 3.09 8.78 -1.74
C PRO A 2 4.31 8.00 -1.22
N ARG A 3 4.12 6.71 -0.94
CA ARG A 3 5.15 5.84 -0.35
C ARG A 3 5.38 4.59 -1.20
N PHE A 4 6.63 4.15 -1.26
CA PHE A 4 7.03 2.87 -1.82
C PHE A 4 7.79 2.12 -0.72
N LEU A 5 7.24 1.00 -0.27
CA LEU A 5 7.77 0.24 0.86
C LEU A 5 8.66 -0.91 0.40
N ALA A 6 9.44 -1.45 1.33
CA ALA A 6 10.19 -2.68 1.13
C ALA A 6 9.27 -3.83 0.67
N PRO A 7 9.78 -4.74 -0.19
CA PRO A 7 9.04 -5.92 -0.60
C PRO A 7 8.53 -6.74 0.59
N ALA A 8 7.32 -7.24 0.49
CA ALA A 8 6.67 -7.99 1.55
C ALA A 8 5.89 -9.19 1.01
N THR A 9 5.84 -10.26 1.80
CA THR A 9 4.89 -11.36 1.58
C THR A 9 3.47 -10.88 1.84
N PRO A 10 2.42 -11.58 1.34
CA PRO A 10 1.04 -11.21 1.63
C PRO A 10 0.72 -11.18 3.14
N SER A 11 1.35 -12.06 3.92
CA SER A 11 1.18 -12.10 5.38
C SER A 11 1.82 -10.90 6.09
N GLU A 12 3.04 -10.52 5.70
CA GLU A 12 3.71 -9.30 6.20
C GLU A 12 2.90 -8.05 5.83
N LEU A 13 2.38 -7.98 4.61
CA LEU A 13 1.53 -6.87 4.16
C LEU A 13 0.26 -6.72 5.00
N LEU A 14 -0.45 -7.82 5.28
CA LEU A 14 -1.62 -7.79 6.16
C LEU A 14 -1.27 -7.33 7.57
N ALA A 15 -0.12 -7.77 8.10
CA ALA A 15 0.37 -7.30 9.38
C ALA A 15 0.61 -5.78 9.36
N TYR A 16 1.21 -5.23 8.30
CA TYR A 16 1.43 -3.79 8.14
C TYR A 16 0.12 -3.00 8.14
N ILE A 17 -0.91 -3.51 7.44
CA ILE A 17 -2.23 -2.87 7.39
C ILE A 17 -2.86 -2.87 8.78
N VAL A 18 -2.82 -3.99 9.50
CA VAL A 18 -3.39 -4.08 10.86
C VAL A 18 -2.63 -3.17 11.82
N THR A 19 -1.28 -3.14 11.77
CA THR A 19 -0.47 -2.31 12.66
C THR A 19 -0.72 -0.81 12.44
N HIS A 20 -0.87 -0.38 11.18
CA HIS A 20 -1.19 1.00 10.83
C HIS A 20 -2.53 1.44 11.43
N GLN A 21 -3.51 0.54 11.53
CA GLN A 21 -4.80 0.85 12.17
C GLN A 21 -4.68 0.86 13.71
N THR A 22 -3.90 -0.07 14.29
CA THR A 22 -3.78 -0.20 15.77
C THR A 22 -2.90 0.87 16.42
N SER A 23 -1.84 1.32 15.75
CA SER A 23 -0.89 2.31 16.32
C SER A 23 -1.54 3.66 16.61
N GLU A 24 -2.65 3.97 15.95
CA GLU A 24 -3.33 5.26 16.08
C GLU A 24 -4.40 5.29 17.18
N GLU A 25 -4.75 4.14 17.77
CA GLU A 25 -5.82 4.03 18.78
C GLU A 25 -5.32 3.82 20.22
N GLN A 26 -4.01 3.92 20.52
CA GLN A 26 -3.55 3.84 21.92
C GLN A 26 -4.23 4.92 22.76
N PRO A 27 -5.16 4.56 23.68
CA PRO A 27 -5.74 5.53 24.57
C PRO A 27 -4.66 5.91 25.57
N ALA A 28 -4.39 7.20 25.70
CA ALA A 28 -3.70 7.72 26.87
C ALA A 28 -4.51 7.33 28.13
N GLN A 29 -4.09 6.26 28.81
CA GLN A 29 -4.53 5.97 30.17
C GLN A 29 -3.31 5.71 31.04
N ALA A 30 -2.78 6.82 31.55
CA ALA A 30 -2.27 6.85 32.90
C ALA A 30 -3.46 6.66 33.85
N ASP A 31 -3.50 5.53 34.57
CA ASP A 31 -3.98 5.51 35.95
C ASP A 31 -3.41 4.27 36.66
N ALA A 32 -2.23 4.46 37.26
CA ALA A 32 -1.61 3.48 38.12
C ALA A 32 -2.15 3.66 39.54
N GLY A 33 -2.99 2.72 40.00
CA GLY A 33 -3.21 2.53 41.44
C GLY A 33 -4.62 2.17 41.89
N ARG A 34 -5.03 0.90 41.74
CA ARG A 34 -5.96 0.26 42.68
C ARG A 34 -5.89 -1.28 42.57
N PRO A 35 -5.80 -2.02 43.68
CA PRO A 35 -5.86 -3.48 43.63
C PRO A 35 -7.27 -3.89 43.19
N SER A 36 -7.40 -4.36 41.96
CA SER A 36 -8.67 -4.78 41.37
C SER A 36 -8.96 -6.22 41.78
N SER A 37 -10.22 -6.52 42.09
CA SER A 37 -10.63 -7.87 42.47
C SER A 37 -10.41 -8.85 41.32
N SER A 38 -10.18 -10.14 41.61
CA SER A 38 -9.95 -11.19 40.59
C SER A 38 -11.02 -11.24 39.50
N GLN A 39 -12.23 -10.76 39.80
CA GLN A 39 -13.38 -10.72 38.89
C GLN A 39 -13.35 -9.51 37.95
N GLU A 40 -12.84 -8.36 38.40
CA GLU A 40 -12.55 -7.18 37.56
C GLU A 40 -11.39 -7.44 36.61
N GLN A 41 -10.35 -8.14 37.06
CA GLN A 41 -9.24 -8.53 36.20
C GLN A 41 -9.70 -9.48 35.09
N ARG A 42 -10.56 -10.46 35.42
CA ARG A 42 -11.10 -11.41 34.44
C ARG A 42 -12.02 -10.74 33.42
N THR A 43 -12.86 -9.79 33.84
CA THR A 43 -13.71 -9.02 32.92
C THR A 43 -12.91 -8.07 32.03
N ARG A 44 -11.82 -7.47 32.52
CA ARG A 44 -10.89 -6.69 31.68
C ARG A 44 -10.20 -7.56 30.62
N VAL A 45 -9.71 -8.74 31.00
CA VAL A 45 -9.08 -9.69 30.07
C VAL A 45 -10.07 -10.16 29.01
N LEU A 46 -11.28 -10.57 29.40
CA LEU A 46 -12.32 -10.97 28.44
C LEU A 46 -12.75 -9.80 27.53
N LYS A 47 -12.87 -8.59 28.08
CA LYS A 47 -13.19 -7.39 27.28
C LYS A 47 -12.08 -7.07 26.27
N ALA A 48 -10.81 -7.21 26.66
CA ALA A 48 -9.65 -7.04 25.77
C ALA A 48 -9.57 -8.13 24.69
N LEU A 49 -9.83 -9.39 25.08
CA LEU A 49 -9.84 -10.53 24.16
C LEU A 49 -11.03 -10.52 23.19
N VAL A 50 -12.16 -9.89 23.54
CA VAL A 50 -13.34 -9.73 22.66
C VAL A 50 -13.24 -8.44 21.83
N SER A 51 -12.62 -7.39 22.35
CA SER A 51 -12.38 -6.16 21.57
C SER A 51 -11.40 -6.40 20.42
N ALA A 52 -10.36 -7.21 20.62
CA ALA A 52 -9.40 -7.54 19.57
C ALA A 52 -10.03 -8.17 18.30
N PRO A 53 -10.85 -9.24 18.38
CA PRO A 53 -11.47 -9.86 17.22
C PRO A 53 -12.61 -9.01 16.63
N LEU A 54 -13.36 -8.25 17.44
CA LEU A 54 -14.37 -7.31 16.91
C LEU A 54 -13.72 -6.17 16.13
N TYR A 55 -12.61 -5.64 16.65
CA TYR A 55 -11.82 -4.61 15.98
C TYR A 55 -11.21 -5.12 14.68
N GLN A 56 -10.58 -6.29 14.70
CA GLN A 56 -10.07 -6.94 13.48
C GLN A 56 -11.18 -7.17 12.44
N THR A 57 -12.37 -7.59 12.89
CA THR A 57 -13.53 -7.75 12.00
C THR A 57 -14.00 -6.41 11.43
N ALA A 58 -14.00 -5.35 12.24
CA ALA A 58 -14.35 -4.00 11.79
C ALA A 58 -13.32 -3.49 10.76
N VAL A 59 -12.02 -3.66 11.01
CA VAL A 59 -10.95 -3.31 10.06
C VAL A 59 -11.09 -4.11 8.77
N ALA A 60 -11.26 -5.42 8.85
CA ALA A 60 -11.36 -6.30 7.68
C ALA A 60 -12.53 -5.92 6.75
N LYS A 61 -13.67 -5.46 7.31
CA LYS A 61 -14.81 -4.99 6.51
C LYS A 61 -14.47 -3.77 5.63
N HIS A 62 -13.44 -3.01 5.97
CA HIS A 62 -13.02 -1.83 5.22
C HIS A 62 -11.83 -2.11 4.28
N ILE A 63 -11.32 -3.35 4.24
CA ILE A 63 -10.30 -3.76 3.29
C ILE A 63 -11.00 -4.25 2.01
N ARG A 64 -10.78 -3.53 0.91
CA ARG A 64 -11.24 -3.93 -0.43
C ARG A 64 -10.04 -4.38 -1.24
N VAL A 65 -10.08 -5.64 -1.68
CA VAL A 65 -9.04 -6.22 -2.54
C VAL A 65 -9.60 -6.36 -3.95
N LEU A 66 -8.84 -5.91 -4.95
CA LEU A 66 -9.15 -6.10 -6.36
C LEU A 66 -7.93 -6.71 -7.05
N PHE A 67 -8.15 -7.71 -7.89
CA PHE A 67 -7.11 -8.32 -8.70
C PHE A 67 -7.08 -7.69 -10.09
N MET A 68 -5.95 -7.08 -10.45
CA MET A 68 -5.74 -6.44 -11.74
C MET A 68 -4.67 -7.22 -12.53
N PRO A 69 -5.06 -8.06 -13.52
CA PRO A 69 -4.13 -8.96 -14.19
C PRO A 69 -3.14 -8.26 -15.12
N THR A 70 -3.41 -7.02 -15.53
CA THR A 70 -2.52 -6.27 -16.42
C THR A 70 -2.47 -4.79 -16.04
N VAL A 71 -1.42 -4.08 -16.48
CA VAL A 71 -1.29 -2.62 -16.36
C VAL A 71 -2.51 -1.89 -16.93
N SER A 72 -3.08 -2.36 -18.04
CA SER A 72 -4.27 -1.74 -18.63
C SER A 72 -5.49 -1.83 -17.72
N HIS A 73 -5.72 -2.98 -17.08
CA HIS A 73 -6.81 -3.13 -16.10
C HIS A 73 -6.61 -2.20 -14.91
N LEU A 74 -5.37 -2.14 -14.40
CA LEU A 74 -5.00 -1.25 -13.30
C LEU A 74 -5.25 0.22 -13.66
N ARG A 75 -4.75 0.71 -14.80
CA ARG A 75 -4.92 2.10 -15.24
C ARG A 75 -6.39 2.44 -15.48
N ALA A 76 -7.16 1.54 -16.08
CA ALA A 76 -8.59 1.73 -16.29
C ALA A 76 -9.34 1.85 -14.95
N TYR A 77 -9.03 0.97 -13.99
CA TYR A 77 -9.64 1.03 -12.66
C TYR A 77 -9.30 2.32 -11.92
N LEU A 78 -8.01 2.70 -11.86
CA LEU A 78 -7.58 3.93 -11.19
C LEU A 78 -8.20 5.19 -11.80
N SER A 79 -8.49 5.19 -13.11
CA SER A 79 -9.11 6.33 -13.79
C SER A 79 -10.54 6.60 -13.29
N VAL A 80 -11.27 5.56 -12.89
CA VAL A 80 -12.66 5.66 -12.41
C VAL A 80 -12.78 5.44 -10.90
N PHE A 81 -11.67 5.21 -10.20
CA PHE A 81 -11.66 4.88 -8.78
C PHE A 81 -12.40 5.95 -7.94
N SER A 82 -13.39 5.49 -7.17
CA SER A 82 -14.19 6.33 -6.28
C SER A 82 -14.48 5.61 -4.95
N PRO A 83 -14.31 6.27 -3.79
CA PRO A 83 -14.67 5.70 -2.49
C PRO A 83 -16.18 5.41 -2.35
N SER A 84 -17.01 6.14 -3.09
CA SER A 84 -18.48 6.01 -3.08
C SER A 84 -18.97 4.65 -3.58
N ASP A 85 -18.12 3.89 -4.28
CA ASP A 85 -18.45 2.53 -4.74
C ASP A 85 -18.40 1.50 -3.61
N SER A 86 -17.98 1.92 -2.40
CA SER A 86 -17.97 1.04 -1.23
C SER A 86 -19.38 0.81 -0.70
N LYS A 87 -19.79 -0.46 -0.62
CA LYS A 87 -21.04 -0.86 0.05
C LYS A 87 -20.95 -0.78 1.58
N VAL A 88 -19.73 -0.64 2.11
CA VAL A 88 -19.48 -0.51 3.55
C VAL A 88 -19.37 0.99 3.85
N PRO A 89 -20.29 1.56 4.67
CA PRO A 89 -20.23 2.97 5.04
C PRO A 89 -18.96 3.23 5.85
N ALA A 90 -18.46 4.46 5.77
CA ALA A 90 -17.31 4.86 6.59
C ALA A 90 -17.61 4.60 8.08
N PRO A 91 -16.60 4.21 8.88
CA PRO A 91 -16.77 4.00 10.31
C PRO A 91 -17.43 5.23 10.96
N PRO A 92 -18.38 5.06 11.91
CA PRO A 92 -19.16 6.17 12.46
C PRO A 92 -18.33 7.28 13.13
N SER A 93 -17.04 7.06 13.41
CA SER A 93 -16.15 8.10 13.94
C SER A 93 -15.50 9.00 12.88
N TYR A 94 -15.60 8.65 11.60
CA TYR A 94 -14.97 9.38 10.49
C TYR A 94 -15.59 10.78 10.27
N ALA A 95 -16.85 10.99 10.70
CA ALA A 95 -17.57 12.25 10.51
C ALA A 95 -17.44 13.26 11.67
N ALA A 96 -16.89 12.86 12.83
CA ALA A 96 -17.00 13.64 14.07
C ALA A 96 -15.67 14.23 14.59
N SER A 97 -14.54 13.96 13.92
CA SER A 97 -13.23 14.34 14.43
C SER A 97 -12.32 14.73 13.26
N GLU A 98 -12.19 16.04 13.03
CA GLU A 98 -11.31 16.63 12.02
C GLU A 98 -9.80 16.46 12.31
N SER A 99 -9.40 15.73 13.37
CA SER A 99 -8.01 15.77 13.86
C SER A 99 -7.38 14.45 14.31
N ARG A 100 -8.00 13.28 14.12
CA ARG A 100 -7.48 12.02 14.71
C ARG A 100 -7.55 10.74 13.88
N TYR A 101 -7.98 10.77 12.62
CA TYR A 101 -8.04 9.56 11.80
C TYR A 101 -7.16 9.67 10.55
N SER A 102 -6.29 8.68 10.35
CA SER A 102 -5.42 8.61 9.18
C SER A 102 -6.21 8.51 7.89
N THR A 103 -5.66 9.16 6.86
CA THR A 103 -6.19 9.08 5.50
C THR A 103 -6.26 7.62 5.04
N PRO A 104 -7.33 7.20 4.35
CA PRO A 104 -7.47 5.83 3.87
C PRO A 104 -6.35 5.49 2.89
N LEU A 105 -5.96 4.22 2.85
CA LEU A 105 -4.83 3.75 2.05
C LEU A 105 -5.30 3.26 0.68
N LEU A 106 -4.64 3.72 -0.38
CA LEU A 106 -4.76 3.13 -1.73
C LEU A 106 -3.48 2.34 -1.99
N LEU A 107 -3.54 1.04 -1.75
CA LEU A 107 -2.38 0.16 -1.78
C LEU A 107 -2.33 -0.66 -3.06
N LEU A 108 -1.19 -0.64 -3.76
CA LEU A 108 -0.89 -1.53 -4.87
C LEU A 108 0.18 -2.54 -4.45
N TYR A 109 -0.14 -3.82 -4.66
CA TYR A 109 0.76 -4.93 -4.43
C TYR A 109 1.22 -5.51 -5.78
N GLY A 110 2.53 -5.53 -6.05
CA GLY A 110 3.08 -6.00 -7.34
C GLY A 110 2.99 -4.95 -8.47
N PHE A 111 3.37 -3.70 -8.18
CA PHE A 111 3.28 -2.62 -9.17
C PHE A 111 4.28 -2.83 -10.31
N LEU A 112 5.53 -3.12 -10.00
CA LEU A 112 6.58 -3.36 -10.98
C LEU A 112 6.35 -4.70 -11.67
N ASP A 113 5.96 -5.73 -10.93
CA ASP A 113 5.65 -7.05 -11.48
C ASP A 113 4.54 -7.00 -12.54
N ALA A 114 3.53 -6.15 -12.36
CA ALA A 114 2.50 -5.96 -13.37
C ALA A 114 3.04 -5.44 -14.72
N HIS A 115 4.19 -4.74 -14.71
CA HIS A 115 4.85 -4.23 -15.92
C HIS A 115 5.86 -5.23 -16.49
N ARG A 116 6.41 -6.13 -15.66
CA ARG A 116 7.38 -7.15 -16.09
C ARG A 116 6.81 -8.03 -17.21
N ASP A 117 7.69 -8.50 -18.08
CA ASP A 117 7.36 -9.35 -19.23
C ASP A 117 6.30 -8.77 -20.19
N THR A 118 6.08 -7.45 -20.11
CA THR A 118 5.21 -6.70 -21.03
C THR A 118 6.00 -5.61 -21.74
N SER A 119 5.40 -5.05 -22.80
CA SER A 119 5.94 -3.84 -23.44
C SER A 119 5.93 -2.60 -22.54
N GLU A 120 5.24 -2.65 -21.39
CA GLU A 120 5.18 -1.56 -20.41
C GLU A 120 6.38 -1.56 -19.44
N TRP A 121 7.29 -2.54 -19.52
CA TRP A 121 8.56 -2.56 -18.78
C TRP A 121 9.56 -1.53 -19.35
N ASN A 122 9.24 -0.25 -19.16
CA ASN A 122 10.05 0.89 -19.57
C ASN A 122 9.71 2.12 -18.71
N ALA A 123 10.58 3.13 -18.72
CA ALA A 123 10.46 4.33 -17.90
C ALA A 123 9.16 5.10 -18.15
N GLN A 124 8.72 5.18 -19.41
CA GLN A 124 7.47 5.84 -19.78
C GLN A 124 6.26 5.09 -19.20
N GLY A 125 6.20 3.77 -19.36
CA GLY A 125 5.12 2.92 -18.85
C GLY A 125 5.01 2.97 -17.33
N ILE A 126 6.14 2.75 -16.65
CA ILE A 126 6.26 2.80 -15.19
C ILE A 126 5.85 4.20 -14.68
N SER A 127 6.40 5.27 -15.26
CA SER A 127 6.06 6.64 -14.83
C SER A 127 4.60 6.98 -15.10
N CYS A 128 4.01 6.49 -16.19
CA CYS A 128 2.62 6.72 -16.51
C CYS A 128 1.70 6.08 -15.45
N THR A 129 1.90 4.80 -15.14
CA THR A 129 1.10 4.12 -14.11
C THR A 129 1.28 4.76 -12.73
N ALA A 130 2.51 5.15 -12.38
CA ALA A 130 2.81 5.86 -11.12
C ALA A 130 2.03 7.18 -11.02
N SER A 131 2.02 7.98 -12.09
CA SER A 131 1.28 9.24 -12.13
C SER A 131 -0.22 9.06 -11.96
N ILE A 132 -0.80 8.04 -12.61
CA ILE A 132 -2.22 7.71 -12.53
C ILE A 132 -2.60 7.28 -11.10
N LEU A 133 -1.75 6.49 -10.44
CA LEU A 133 -1.96 6.12 -9.03
C LEU A 133 -1.95 7.34 -8.12
N VAL A 134 -0.94 8.20 -8.25
CA VAL A 134 -0.82 9.41 -7.41
C VAL A 134 -1.99 10.36 -7.64
N ASP A 135 -2.40 10.56 -8.89
CA ASP A 135 -3.57 11.36 -9.25
C ASP A 135 -4.88 10.78 -8.66
N ALA A 136 -5.11 9.47 -8.83
CA ALA A 136 -6.30 8.81 -8.30
C ALA A 136 -6.38 8.92 -6.77
N ALA A 137 -5.24 8.74 -6.08
CA ALA A 137 -5.17 8.87 -4.63
C ALA A 137 -5.41 10.32 -4.18
N TYR A 138 -4.81 11.29 -4.86
CA TYR A 138 -4.99 12.71 -4.56
C TYR A 138 -6.45 13.14 -4.74
N ARG A 139 -7.09 12.76 -5.86
CA ARG A 139 -8.50 13.08 -6.15
C ARG A 139 -9.48 12.48 -5.14
N THR A 140 -9.09 11.39 -4.46
CA THR A 140 -9.94 10.68 -3.51
C THR A 140 -9.56 10.90 -2.05
N SER A 141 -8.52 11.70 -1.77
CA SER A 141 -7.94 11.90 -0.43
C SER A 141 -7.40 10.62 0.22
N TYR A 142 -6.87 9.70 -0.59
CA TYR A 142 -6.19 8.49 -0.13
C TYR A 142 -4.68 8.71 -0.08
N THR A 143 -3.99 7.96 0.78
CA THR A 143 -2.53 7.86 0.74
C THR A 143 -2.13 6.71 -0.19
N PRO A 144 -1.43 6.98 -1.32
CA PRO A 144 -0.98 5.94 -2.22
C PRO A 144 0.26 5.24 -1.66
N ILE A 145 0.20 3.91 -1.61
CA ILE A 145 1.29 3.04 -1.17
C ILE A 145 1.53 1.97 -2.22
N VAL A 146 2.81 1.72 -2.51
CA VAL A 146 3.25 0.60 -3.35
C VAL A 146 4.09 -0.36 -2.51
N VAL A 147 3.83 -1.65 -2.67
CA VAL A 147 4.59 -2.75 -2.06
C VAL A 147 4.81 -3.83 -3.12
N GLU A 148 6.04 -4.30 -3.29
CA GLU A 148 6.33 -5.42 -4.19
C GLU A 148 6.27 -6.76 -3.46
N PRO A 149 5.98 -7.87 -4.13
CA PRO A 149 6.02 -9.19 -3.52
C PRO A 149 7.46 -9.63 -3.20
N LYS A 150 7.59 -10.34 -2.07
CA LYS A 150 8.82 -10.98 -1.57
C LYS A 150 8.66 -12.50 -1.63
N GLY A 151 9.65 -13.25 -2.10
CA GLY A 151 9.59 -14.72 -2.18
C GLY A 151 10.53 -15.31 -3.24
N ASP A 152 10.37 -16.61 -3.54
CA ASP A 152 11.22 -17.40 -4.46
C ASP A 152 11.29 -16.82 -5.89
N ASP A 153 10.23 -16.13 -6.32
CA ASP A 153 10.14 -15.38 -7.59
C ASP A 153 10.05 -13.85 -7.37
N GLY A 154 10.19 -13.39 -6.12
CA GLY A 154 10.03 -11.99 -5.71
C GLY A 154 11.35 -11.25 -5.51
N HIS A 155 11.28 -9.99 -5.07
CA HIS A 155 12.47 -9.16 -4.93
C HIS A 155 13.12 -9.31 -3.54
N PRO A 156 14.45 -9.53 -3.46
CA PRO A 156 15.10 -9.84 -2.20
C PRO A 156 15.19 -8.61 -1.30
N GLU A 157 15.49 -7.45 -1.87
CA GLU A 157 15.72 -6.19 -1.16
C GLU A 157 15.28 -5.00 -2.00
N LEU A 158 14.79 -3.95 -1.34
CA LEU A 158 14.27 -2.75 -2.00
C LEU A 158 15.36 -2.07 -2.86
N ASP A 159 16.60 -2.04 -2.38
CA ASP A 159 17.70 -1.42 -3.13
C ASP A 159 18.01 -2.13 -4.44
N ILE A 160 18.01 -3.47 -4.43
CA ILE A 160 18.25 -4.29 -5.63
C ILE A 160 17.14 -4.04 -6.66
N LEU A 161 15.88 -4.06 -6.22
CA LEU A 161 14.72 -3.74 -7.05
C LEU A 161 14.84 -2.35 -7.70
N LEU A 162 15.17 -1.34 -6.89
CA LEU A 162 15.22 0.05 -7.35
C LEU A 162 16.43 0.34 -8.25
N SER A 163 17.50 -0.45 -8.13
CA SER A 163 18.70 -0.35 -8.97
C SER A 163 18.56 -1.07 -10.32
N GLU A 164 17.44 -1.76 -10.57
CA GLU A 164 17.21 -2.37 -11.88
C GLU A 164 17.08 -1.29 -12.96
N SER A 165 17.83 -1.44 -14.06
CA SER A 165 17.79 -0.52 -15.17
C SER A 165 16.73 -0.93 -16.18
N VAL A 166 15.88 0.02 -16.57
CA VAL A 166 14.85 -0.17 -17.58
C VAL A 166 15.10 0.72 -18.80
N PRO A 167 14.63 0.30 -19.97
CA PRO A 167 14.47 1.14 -21.15
C PRO A 167 13.85 2.52 -20.88
N LEU A 168 14.32 3.60 -21.51
CA LEU A 168 13.57 4.87 -21.46
C LEU A 168 12.23 4.80 -22.19
N LEU A 169 12.18 4.14 -23.34
CA LEU A 169 11.01 4.05 -24.22
C LEU A 169 10.74 2.61 -24.60
N GLY A 170 9.46 2.24 -24.71
CA GLY A 170 9.06 0.96 -25.30
C GLY A 170 9.21 0.98 -26.83
N GLY A 171 9.80 -0.07 -27.41
CA GLY A 171 9.75 -0.34 -28.86
C GLY A 171 10.93 0.14 -29.72
N ALA A 172 12.04 0.60 -29.15
CA ALA A 172 13.22 0.99 -29.93
C ALA A 172 14.16 -0.19 -30.23
N THR A 173 13.73 -1.16 -31.03
CA THR A 173 14.66 -2.13 -31.61
C THR A 173 15.38 -1.46 -32.78
N THR A 174 16.69 -1.24 -32.64
CA THR A 174 17.52 -0.90 -33.80
C THR A 174 17.57 -2.14 -34.72
N GLY A 175 17.65 -1.94 -36.03
CA GLY A 175 17.41 -2.97 -37.08
C GLY A 175 18.25 -4.25 -37.04
N GLU A 176 19.12 -4.44 -36.04
CA GLU A 176 19.93 -5.64 -35.82
C GLU A 176 19.60 -6.38 -34.51
N GLY A 177 18.51 -6.03 -33.82
CA GLY A 177 18.08 -6.73 -32.60
C GLY A 177 18.93 -6.42 -31.35
N VAL A 178 19.97 -5.60 -31.49
CA VAL A 178 20.74 -5.06 -30.36
C VAL A 178 20.04 -3.82 -29.84
N TRP A 179 19.65 -3.84 -28.56
CA TRP A 179 19.16 -2.67 -27.84
C TRP A 179 20.27 -1.62 -27.76
N SER A 180 20.11 -0.49 -28.46
CA SER A 180 21.03 0.66 -28.41
C SER A 180 20.46 1.87 -27.64
N GLY A 181 19.30 1.71 -26.99
CA GLY A 181 18.62 2.78 -26.27
C GLY A 181 19.21 3.06 -24.88
N ARG A 182 19.14 4.33 -24.46
CA ARG A 182 19.45 4.74 -23.08
C ARG A 182 18.54 4.01 -22.08
N THR A 183 19.14 3.54 -21.00
CA THR A 183 18.44 2.97 -19.84
C THR A 183 18.44 3.97 -18.67
N VAL A 184 17.58 3.72 -17.69
CA VAL A 184 17.45 4.50 -16.47
C VAL A 184 17.06 3.58 -15.33
N ASP A 185 17.48 3.89 -14.11
CA ASP A 185 17.15 3.04 -12.96
C ASP A 185 15.70 3.27 -12.51
N VAL A 186 15.04 2.19 -12.07
CA VAL A 186 13.69 2.23 -11.48
C VAL A 186 13.60 3.28 -10.37
N ARG A 187 14.65 3.42 -9.54
CA ARG A 187 14.77 4.44 -8.49
C ARG A 187 14.56 5.84 -9.02
N GLN A 188 15.18 6.18 -10.14
CA GLN A 188 15.14 7.53 -10.70
C GLN A 188 13.75 7.84 -11.25
N ILE A 189 13.06 6.84 -11.81
CA ILE A 189 11.69 6.99 -12.32
C ILE A 189 10.72 7.16 -11.15
N LEU A 190 10.71 6.22 -10.21
CA LEU A 190 9.76 6.18 -9.10
C LEU A 190 10.03 7.27 -8.05
N GLY A 191 11.28 7.70 -7.88
CA GLY A 191 11.65 8.77 -6.95
C GLY A 191 11.06 10.14 -7.30
N ARG A 192 10.50 10.30 -8.51
CA ARG A 192 9.72 11.47 -8.90
C ARG A 192 8.32 11.49 -8.28
N TRP A 193 7.81 10.31 -7.93
CA TRP A 193 6.43 10.10 -7.49
C TRP A 193 6.35 9.69 -6.02
N PHE A 194 7.31 8.90 -5.54
CA PHE A 194 7.28 8.24 -4.23
C PHE A 194 8.51 8.55 -3.39
N LYS A 195 8.34 8.43 -2.06
CA LYS A 195 9.46 8.25 -1.12
C LYS A 195 9.59 6.78 -0.75
N PHE A 196 10.83 6.33 -0.65
CA PHE A 196 11.19 4.94 -0.35
C PHE A 196 11.33 4.74 1.16
N TYR A 197 10.86 3.60 1.67
CA TYR A 197 10.92 3.24 3.07
C TYR A 197 11.28 1.75 3.23
N ASP A 198 12.27 1.46 4.06
CA ASP A 198 12.74 0.09 4.31
C ASP A 198 11.91 -0.67 5.37
N GLY A 199 10.86 -0.03 5.91
CA GLY A 199 10.07 -0.53 7.04
C GLY A 199 8.56 -0.63 6.77
N PRO A 200 7.79 -1.10 7.78
CA PRO A 200 6.33 -1.21 7.71
C PRO A 200 5.67 0.16 7.54
N LEU A 201 4.34 0.15 7.39
CA LEU A 201 3.48 1.32 7.43
C LEU A 201 3.56 2.03 8.80
N SER A 202 4.59 2.87 9.01
CA SER A 202 4.75 3.76 10.16
C SER A 202 4.29 5.18 9.87
#